data_AF-A0A432H9W8-F1
#
_entry.id   AF-A0A432H9W8-F1
#
_cell.length_a   1.000
_cell.length_b   1.000
_cell.length_c   1.000
_cell.angle_alpha   90.00
_cell.angle_beta   90.00
_cell.angle_gamma   90.00
#
_symmetry.space_group_name_H-M   'P 1'
#
loop_
_entity.id
_entity.type
_entity.pdbx_description
1 polymer ?
#
loop_
_entity_poly.entity_id
_entity_poly.type
_entity_poly.pdbx_seq_one_letter_code
_entity_poly.pdbx_strand_id
1 'polypeptide(L)' 'MDKQRIQVLLIENEPVFREQITELLTRQYAGVDISEKAHLPLAHEFKGDSPDIILMDPYQDDGDERFEENLSELKTL' A
#
# COMPACT_ATOMS: atom_id res chain seq x y z
N MET A 1 4.83 -11.28 27.16
CA MET A 1 3.98 -11.48 25.97
C MET A 1 4.64 -10.71 24.84
N ASP A 2 5.05 -11.38 23.77
CA ASP A 2 5.52 -10.68 22.58
C ASP A 2 4.38 -9.83 22.02
N LYS A 3 4.65 -8.55 21.77
CA LYS A 3 3.70 -7.70 21.08
C LYS A 3 3.67 -8.16 19.62
N GLN A 4 2.55 -8.73 19.20
CA GLN A 4 2.31 -9.06 17.81
C GLN A 4 2.47 -7.78 16.98
N ARG A 5 3.41 -7.80 16.02
CA ARG A 5 3.58 -6.68 15.09
C ARG A 5 2.51 -6.79 14.01
N ILE A 6 1.84 -5.67 13.71
CA ILE A 6 0.82 -5.59 12.66
C ILE A 6 1.50 -5.00 11.43
N GLN A 7 1.47 -5.72 10.32
CA GLN A 7 1.99 -5.25 9.02
C GLN A 7 0.89 -4.55 8.23
N VAL A 8 1.12 -3.28 7.90
CA VAL A 8 0.20 -2.47 7.10
C VAL A 8 0.86 -2.16 5.76
N LEU A 9 0.17 -2.45 4.67
CA LEU A 9 0.52 -1.93 3.35
C LEU A 9 -0.32 -0.69 3.07
N LEU A 10 0.34 0.47 2.95
CA LEU A 10 -0.30 1.75 2.62
C LEU A 10 -0.04 2.09 1.15
N ILE A 11 -1.12 2.23 0.37
CA ILE A 11 -1.08 2.60 -1.04
C ILE A 11 -1.77 3.96 -1.20
N GLU A 12 -0.97 5.02 -1.30
CA GLU A 12 -1.43 6.41 -1.31
C GLU A 12 -0.54 7.22 -2.26
N ASN A 13 -1.16 7.85 -3.26
CA ASN A 13 -0.45 8.60 -4.29
C ASN A 13 0.08 9.92 -3.71
N GLU A 14 -0.75 10.64 -2.95
CA GLU A 14 -0.44 11.95 -2.42
C GLU A 14 0.60 11.85 -1.28
N PRO A 15 1.85 12.33 -1.48
CA PRO A 15 2.90 12.21 -0.47
C PRO A 15 2.54 12.80 0.89
N VAL A 16 1.78 13.90 0.90
CA VAL A 16 1.34 14.55 2.14
C VAL A 16 0.39 13.66 2.94
N PHE A 17 -0.57 13.00 2.28
CA PHE A 17 -1.50 12.09 2.96
C PHE A 17 -0.80 10.83 3.45
N ARG A 18 0.11 10.27 2.65
CA ARG A 18 0.92 9.12 3.05
C ARG A 18 1.70 9.39 4.33
N GLU A 19 2.41 10.52 4.40
CA GLU A 19 3.15 10.91 5.60
C GLU A 19 2.23 11.08 6.82
N GLN A 20 1.09 11.75 6.65
CA GLN A 20 0.12 11.97 7.72
C GLN A 20 -0.48 10.66 8.26
N ILE A 21 -0.83 9.71 7.38
CA ILE A 21 -1.36 8.39 7.77
C ILE A 21 -0.28 7.60 8.52
N THR A 22 0.95 7.58 8.00
CA THR A 22 2.08 6.89 8.65
C THR A 22 2.36 7.46 10.04
N GLU A 23 2.42 8.78 10.20
CA GLU A 23 2.63 9.43 11.49
C GLU A 23 1.50 9.09 12.47
N LEU A 24 0.25 9.15 12.02
CA LEU A 24 -0.92 8.87 12.85
C LEU A 24 -0.89 7.43 13.39
N LEU A 25 -0.66 6.45 12.50
CA LEU A 25 -0.70 5.04 12.85
C LEU A 25 0.46 4.64 13.77
N THR A 26 1.67 5.08 13.46
CA THR A 26 2.86 4.76 14.28
C THR A 26 2.80 5.41 15.66
N ARG A 27 2.18 6.59 15.79
CA ARG A 27 1.97 7.27 17.07
C ARG A 27 0.89 6.61 17.93
N GLN A 28 -0.22 6.19 17.34
CA GLN A 28 -1.36 5.64 18.09
C GLN A 28 -1.19 4.16 18.43
N TYR A 29 -0.51 3.38 17.58
CA TYR A 29 -0.46 1.93 17.69
C TYR A 29 0.97 1.42 17.79
N ALA A 30 1.39 1.08 19.02
CA ALA A 30 2.69 0.49 19.26
C ALA A 30 2.79 -0.91 18.61
N GLY A 31 3.74 -1.10 17.70
CA GLY A 31 3.96 -2.38 17.01
C GLY A 31 3.38 -2.45 15.59
N VAL A 32 2.89 -1.35 15.04
CA VAL A 32 2.57 -1.26 13.61
C VAL A 32 3.86 -1.07 12.81
N ASP A 33 4.02 -1.86 11.75
CA ASP A 33 5.06 -1.75 10.75
C ASP A 33 4.39 -1.41 9.40
N ILE A 34 4.80 -0.31 8.78
CA ILE A 34 4.12 0.24 7.60
C ILE A 34 5.04 0.12 6.39
N SER A 35 4.56 -0.51 5.33
CA SER A 35 5.19 -0.49 4.02
C SER A 35 4.39 0.44 3.11
N GLU A 36 5.04 1.50 2.63
CA GLU A 36 4.40 2.52 1.81
C GLU A 36 4.62 2.26 0.32
N LYS A 37 3.58 2.49 -0.49
CA LYS A 37 3.59 2.47 -1.94
C LYS A 37 2.80 3.65 -2.49
N ALA A 38 3.27 4.21 -3.60
CA ALA A 38 2.60 5.34 -4.26
C ALA A 38 1.40 4.92 -5.08
N HIS A 39 1.48 3.76 -5.72
CA HIS A 39 0.45 3.31 -6.65
C HIS A 39 0.21 1.82 -6.48
N LEU A 40 -1.01 1.38 -6.78
CA LEU A 40 -1.39 -0.02 -6.75
C LEU A 40 -0.46 -0.93 -7.58
N PRO A 41 0.04 -0.54 -8.77
CA PRO A 41 1.01 -1.34 -9.50
C PRO A 41 2.29 -1.62 -8.73
N LEU A 42 2.70 -0.79 -7.76
CA LEU A 42 3.90 -1.01 -6.95
C LEU A 42 3.63 -1.93 -5.74
N ALA A 43 2.39 -2.34 -5.49
CA ALA A 43 2.03 -3.21 -4.37
C ALA A 43 2.71 -4.60 -4.45
N HIS A 44 3.02 -5.09 -5.66
CA HIS A 44 3.72 -6.37 -5.85
C HIS A 44 5.15 -6.36 -5.29
N GLU A 45 5.74 -5.19 -5.05
CA GLU A 45 7.08 -5.05 -4.45
C GLU A 45 7.07 -5.23 -2.94
N PHE A 46 5.90 -5.42 -2.32
CA PHE A 46 5.78 -5.71 -0.90
C PHE A 46 6.59 -6.98 -0.56
N LYS A 47 7.49 -6.86 0.42
CA LYS A 47 8.45 -7.91 0.81
C LYS A 47 8.02 -8.75 2.01
N GLY A 48 6.86 -8.48 2.60
CA GLY A 48 6.30 -9.31 3.68
C GLY A 48 5.57 -10.54 3.13
N ASP A 49 5.39 -11.56 3.98
CA ASP A 49 4.67 -12.79 3.61
C ASP A 49 3.21 -12.48 3.19
N SER A 50 2.55 -11.58 3.93
CA SER A 50 1.25 -10.99 3.61
C SER A 50 0.97 -9.82 4.58
N PRO A 51 0.49 -8.66 4.11
CA PRO A 51 0.08 -7.60 5.03
C PRO A 51 -1.18 -8.03 5.81
N ASP A 52 -1.26 -7.67 7.09
CA ASP A 52 -2.46 -7.87 7.91
C ASP A 52 -3.59 -6.93 7.47
N ILE A 53 -3.21 -5.73 7.04
CA ILE A 53 -4.13 -4.66 6.64
C ILE A 53 -3.59 -4.00 5.37
N ILE A 54 -4.47 -3.76 4.41
CA ILE A 54 -4.19 -2.91 3.25
C ILE A 54 -5.03 -1.64 3.40
N LEU A 55 -4.36 -0.50 3.45
CA LEU A 55 -4.98 0.82 3.37
C LEU A 55 -4.67 1.37 1.98
N MET A 56 -5.71 1.71 1.23
CA MET A 56 -5.57 2.12 -0.16
C MET A 56 -6.46 3.32 -0.43
N ASP A 57 -5.88 4.35 -1.04
CA ASP A 57 -6.66 5.44 -1.62
C ASP A 57 -7.48 4.89 -2.79
N PRO A 58 -8.82 5.01 -2.77
CA PRO A 58 -9.67 4.52 -3.86
C PRO A 58 -9.46 5.25 -5.18
N TYR A 59 -8.88 6.45 -5.17
CA TYR A 59 -8.60 7.28 -6.35
C TYR A 59 -7.10 7.25 -6.67
N GLN A 60 -6.59 6.05 -6.93
CA GLN A 60 -5.26 5.85 -7.51
C GLN A 60 -5.24 6.50 -8.91
N ASP A 61 -4.86 7.78 -8.98
CA ASP A 61 -4.97 8.68 -10.15
C ASP A 61 -4.16 8.28 -11.41
N ASP A 62 -3.79 7.01 -11.55
CA ASP A 62 -3.32 6.40 -12.81
C ASP A 62 -4.43 5.58 -13.48
N GLY A 63 -5.63 6.16 -13.61
CA GLY A 63 -6.80 5.48 -14.13
C GLY A 63 -7.47 6.20 -15.29
N ASP A 64 -6.79 6.36 -16.44
CA ASP A 64 -7.50 6.18 -17.74
C ASP A 64 -6.70 6.06 -19.06
N GLU A 65 -5.40 5.74 -19.08
CA GLU A 65 -4.77 5.38 -20.38
C GLU A 65 -3.95 4.08 -20.41
N ARG A 66 -3.42 3.59 -19.29
CA ARG A 66 -2.53 2.39 -19.28
C ARG A 66 -3.00 1.22 -18.43
N PHE A 67 -4.09 1.37 -17.68
CA PHE A 67 -4.61 0.29 -16.84
C PHE A 67 -5.09 -0.90 -17.68
N GLU A 68 -5.79 -0.65 -18.79
CA GLU A 68 -6.21 -1.72 -19.72
C GLU A 68 -5.03 -2.37 -20.45
N GLU A 69 -3.98 -1.61 -20.80
CA GLU A 69 -2.78 -2.14 -21.44
C GLU A 69 -2.07 -3.14 -20.52
N ASN A 70 -1.89 -2.80 -19.24
CA ASN A 70 -1.25 -3.68 -18.25
C ASN A 70 -2.06 -4.96 -17.96
N LEU A 71 -3.39 -4.89 -18.01
CA LEU A 71 -4.27 -6.07 -17.89
C LEU A 71 -4.18 -7.00 -19.11
N SER A 72 -3.91 -6.45 -20.31
CA SER A 72 -3.77 -7.23 -21.54
C SER A 72 -2.51 -8.08 -21.55
N GLU A 73 -1.41 -7.58 -20.97
CA GLU A 73 -0.14 -8.31 -20.86
C GLU A 73 -0.25 -9.53 -19.91
N LEU A 74 -1.02 -9.39 -18.83
CA LEU A 74 -1.23 -10.47 -17.84
C LEU A 74 -2.00 -11.68 -18.37
N LYS A 75 -2.76 -11.56 -19.47
CA LYS A 75 -3.46 -12.70 -20.09
C LYS A 75 -2.58 -13.55 -21.02
N THR A 76 -1.32 -13.16 -21.22
CA THR A 76 -0.41 -13.77 -22.21
C THR A 76 0.72 -14.60 -21.55
N LEU A 77 0.55 -15.05 -20.31
CA LEU A 77 1.44 -16.00 -19.61
C LEU A 77 0.68 -17.29 -19.26
#